data_AF-A0A1X0WYL0-F1
#
_entry.id   AF-A0A1X0WYL0-F1
#
_cell.length_a   1.000
_cell.length_b   1.000
_cell.length_c   1.000
_cell.angle_alpha   90.00
_cell.angle_beta   90.00
_cell.angle_gamma   90.00
#
_symmetry.space_group_name_H-M   'P 1'
#
loop_
_entity.id
_entity.type
_entity.pdbx_description
1 polymer ?
#
loop_
_entity_poly.entity_id
_entity_poly.type
_entity_poly.pdbx_seq_one_letter_code
_entity_poly.pdbx_strand_id
1 'polypeptide(L)'
;MEIDPIEEVDLQEAQLIIDNQLGVTRGMISDGSHTFNELYHHRMILFAVILKNHLDKAWKSKKHKDGTMYENYFIVGIDTPYGQYSYHYHMENWGYFAEVQELETAPEWDGHKPDDVVRLLSL
;
A
#
# COMPACT_ATOMS: atom_id res chain seq x y z
N MET A 1 31.21 7.97 15.34
CA MET A 1 31.55 6.92 14.35
C MET A 1 30.78 7.30 13.11
N GLU A 2 31.47 7.86 12.11
CA GLU A 2 30.84 8.07 10.81
C GLU A 2 30.55 6.68 10.24
N ILE A 3 29.30 6.44 9.88
CA ILE A 3 28.89 5.23 9.20
C ILE A 3 29.00 5.57 7.73
N ASP A 4 29.79 4.81 6.98
CA ASP A 4 29.90 5.01 5.54
C ASP A 4 28.51 4.93 4.88
N PRO A 5 28.27 5.67 3.79
CA PRO A 5 27.02 5.59 3.06
C PRO A 5 26.77 4.15 2.60
N ILE A 6 25.55 3.66 2.80
CA ILE A 6 25.15 2.33 2.33
C ILE A 6 25.10 2.37 0.80
N GLU A 7 25.88 1.50 0.15
CA GLU A 7 25.87 1.37 -1.31
C GLU A 7 24.75 0.42 -1.77
N GLU A 8 24.34 0.52 -3.04
CA GLU A 8 23.30 -0.35 -3.59
C GLU A 8 23.70 -1.84 -3.53
N VAL A 9 25.00 -2.13 -3.63
CA VAL A 9 25.54 -3.49 -3.50
C VAL A 9 25.33 -4.04 -2.08
N ASP A 10 25.48 -3.21 -1.05
CA ASP A 10 25.26 -3.61 0.34
C ASP A 10 23.80 -3.98 0.58
N LEU A 11 22.87 -3.24 -0.04
CA LEU A 11 21.43 -3.52 0.04
C LEU A 11 21.07 -4.85 -0.66
N GLN A 12 21.69 -5.12 -1.81
CA GLN A 12 21.48 -6.38 -2.54
C GLN A 12 22.05 -7.58 -1.76
N GLU A 13 23.21 -7.43 -1.13
CA GLU A 13 23.79 -8.47 -0.28
C GLU A 13 22.94 -8.71 0.97
N ALA A 14 22.47 -7.65 1.63
CA ALA A 14 21.53 -7.77 2.74
C ALA A 14 20.24 -8.50 2.33
N GLN A 15 19.67 -8.17 1.16
CA GLN A 15 18.48 -8.84 0.64
C GLN A 15 18.73 -10.33 0.36
N LEU A 16 19.90 -10.68 -0.17
CA LEU A 16 20.31 -12.06 -0.42
C LEU A 16 20.46 -12.85 0.88
N ILE A 17 21.05 -12.25 1.92
CA ILE A 17 21.19 -12.86 3.25
C ILE A 17 19.80 -13.08 3.87
N ILE A 18 18.92 -12.08 3.80
CA ILE A 18 17.53 -12.16 4.28
C ILE A 18 16.80 -13.33 3.60
N ASP A 19 16.87 -13.39 2.27
CA ASP A 19 16.15 -14.40 1.49
C ASP A 19 16.70 -15.82 1.75
N ASN A 20 18.02 -15.97 1.97
CA ASN A 20 18.66 -17.29 2.14
C ASN A 20 18.73 -17.78 3.58
N GLN A 21 19.01 -16.91 4.55
CA GLN A 21 19.26 -17.31 5.94
C GLN A 21 18.02 -17.31 6.81
N LEU A 22 17.12 -16.34 6.61
CA LEU A 22 16.02 -16.18 7.55
C LEU A 22 14.89 -17.18 7.28
N GLY A 23 14.68 -17.61 6.02
CA GLY A 23 13.56 -18.50 5.66
C GLY A 23 12.18 -17.98 6.09
N VAL A 24 12.13 -16.76 6.63
CA VAL A 24 10.93 -16.07 7.08
C VAL A 24 10.34 -15.37 5.87
N THR A 25 9.02 -15.34 5.82
CA THR A 25 8.34 -14.47 4.88
C THR A 25 8.84 -13.04 5.13
N ARG A 26 9.18 -12.29 4.07
CA ARG A 26 9.71 -10.91 4.18
C ARG A 26 8.88 -10.04 5.13
N GLY A 27 7.58 -10.33 5.25
CA GLY A 27 6.67 -9.71 6.21
C GLY A 27 7.08 -9.76 7.69
N MET A 28 7.91 -10.72 8.12
CA MET A 28 8.38 -10.86 9.51
C MET A 28 9.63 -10.04 9.83
N ILE A 29 10.27 -9.42 8.84
CA ILE A 29 11.43 -8.56 9.06
C ILE A 29 10.98 -7.40 9.94
N SER A 30 11.72 -7.15 11.02
CA SER A 30 11.42 -6.11 12.00
C SER A 30 12.47 -5.02 12.02
N ASP A 31 12.03 -3.78 12.23
CA ASP A 31 12.88 -2.62 12.51
C ASP A 31 13.23 -2.47 14.01
N GLY A 32 12.84 -3.44 14.84
CA GLY A 32 12.97 -3.42 16.30
C GLY A 32 11.75 -2.90 17.05
N SER A 33 10.79 -2.28 16.35
CA SER A 33 9.50 -1.82 16.90
C SER A 33 8.31 -2.53 16.26
N HIS A 34 8.36 -2.73 14.93
CA HIS A 34 7.33 -3.39 14.15
C HIS A 34 7.94 -4.32 13.10
N THR A 35 7.17 -5.32 12.69
CA THR A 35 7.39 -6.11 11.49
C THR A 35 6.80 -5.42 10.25
N PHE A 36 7.26 -5.75 9.05
CA PHE A 36 6.64 -5.24 7.83
C PHE A 36 5.14 -5.58 7.73
N ASN A 37 4.73 -6.78 8.17
CA ASN A 37 3.31 -7.14 8.22
C ASN A 37 2.50 -6.22 9.12
N GLU A 38 3.02 -5.87 10.31
CA GLU A 38 2.37 -4.92 11.21
C GLU A 38 2.30 -3.52 10.59
N LEU A 39 3.38 -3.04 9.96
CA LEU A 39 3.38 -1.74 9.28
C LEU A 39 2.37 -1.68 8.11
N TYR A 40 2.30 -2.73 7.29
CA TYR A 40 1.32 -2.81 6.21
C TYR A 40 -0.11 -2.88 6.74
N HIS A 41 -0.34 -3.60 7.85
CA HIS A 41 -1.63 -3.64 8.51
C HIS A 41 -2.01 -2.26 9.07
N HIS A 42 -1.12 -1.58 9.78
CA HIS A 42 -1.34 -0.23 10.29
C HIS A 42 -1.66 0.75 9.16
N ARG A 43 -0.87 0.73 8.07
CA ARG A 43 -1.11 1.55 6.88
C ARG A 43 -2.52 1.35 6.32
N MET A 44 -2.96 0.09 6.21
CA MET A 44 -4.31 -0.24 5.74
C MET A 44 -5.39 0.32 6.65
N ILE A 45 -5.27 0.14 7.97
CA ILE A 45 -6.25 0.63 8.94
C ILE A 45 -6.31 2.17 8.94
N LEU A 46 -5.16 2.83 8.95
CA LEU A 46 -5.09 4.30 8.90
C LEU A 46 -5.69 4.82 7.58
N PHE A 47 -5.40 4.17 6.45
CA PHE A 47 -6.01 4.53 5.18
C PHE A 47 -7.53 4.32 5.20
N ALA A 48 -8.03 3.21 5.74
CA ALA A 48 -9.46 2.98 5.90
C ALA A 48 -10.15 4.07 6.73
N VAL A 49 -9.51 4.55 7.81
CA VAL A 49 -10.01 5.69 8.59
C VAL A 49 -10.08 6.96 7.74
N ILE A 50 -9.06 7.27 6.94
CA ILE A 50 -9.10 8.41 6.02
C ILE A 50 -10.29 8.28 5.07
N LEU A 51 -10.44 7.14 4.39
CA LEU A 51 -11.53 6.95 3.42
C LEU A 51 -12.91 7.08 4.04
N LYS A 52 -13.11 6.57 5.26
CA LYS A 52 -14.38 6.71 6.00
C LYS A 52 -14.74 8.17 6.30
N ASN A 53 -13.77 9.07 6.38
CA ASN A 53 -14.00 10.50 6.58
C ASN A 53 -14.18 11.29 5.27
N HIS A 54 -13.99 10.66 4.11
CA HIS A 54 -14.04 11.28 2.79
C HIS A 54 -14.75 10.37 1.76
N LEU A 55 -15.91 9.83 2.14
CA LEU A 55 -16.64 8.85 1.32
C LEU A 55 -17.04 9.38 -0.07
N ASP A 56 -17.20 10.70 -0.20
CA ASP A 56 -17.50 11.39 -1.47
C ASP A 56 -16.32 11.41 -2.46
N LYS A 57 -15.09 11.20 -1.97
CA LYS A 57 -13.86 11.15 -2.76
C LYS A 57 -13.28 9.73 -2.87
N ALA A 58 -13.76 8.80 -2.05
CA ALA A 58 -13.19 7.47 -1.90
C ALA A 58 -13.89 6.43 -2.79
N TRP A 59 -13.11 5.49 -3.32
CA TRP A 59 -13.61 4.42 -4.18
C TRP A 59 -12.85 3.10 -3.95
N LYS A 60 -13.49 1.98 -4.26
CA LYS A 60 -12.87 0.66 -4.32
C LYS A 60 -13.29 -0.09 -5.58
N SER A 61 -12.47 -1.02 -6.05
CA SER A 61 -12.83 -1.90 -7.17
C SER A 61 -12.10 -3.23 -7.08
N LYS A 62 -12.74 -4.27 -7.62
CA LYS A 62 -12.12 -5.59 -7.81
C LYS A 62 -11.32 -5.70 -9.11
N LYS A 63 -11.29 -4.63 -9.92
CA LYS A 63 -10.61 -4.59 -11.22
C LYS A 63 -9.86 -3.27 -11.38
N HIS A 64 -8.71 -3.32 -12.03
CA HIS A 64 -8.07 -2.16 -12.61
C HIS A 64 -8.91 -1.63 -13.78
N LYS A 65 -8.51 -0.47 -14.33
CA LYS A 65 -9.18 0.16 -15.46
C LYS A 65 -9.31 -0.75 -16.70
N ASP A 66 -8.30 -1.59 -16.94
CA ASP A 66 -8.23 -2.54 -18.06
C ASP A 66 -8.98 -3.86 -17.80
N GLY A 67 -9.63 -3.99 -16.63
CA GLY A 67 -10.37 -5.17 -16.24
C GLY A 67 -9.55 -6.27 -15.56
N THR A 68 -8.22 -6.11 -15.43
CA THR A 68 -7.33 -7.06 -14.77
C THR A 68 -7.29 -6.83 -13.25
N MET A 69 -6.75 -7.81 -12.50
CA MET A 69 -6.43 -7.69 -11.06
C MET A 69 -5.48 -8.81 -10.66
N TYR A 70 -4.73 -8.62 -9.57
CA TYR A 70 -3.97 -9.71 -8.95
C TYR A 70 -4.92 -10.72 -8.29
N GLU A 71 -4.56 -12.01 -8.28
CA GLU A 71 -5.39 -13.05 -7.70
C GLU A 71 -5.69 -12.78 -6.21
N ASN A 72 -6.97 -12.76 -5.83
CA ASN A 72 -7.45 -12.45 -4.47
C ASN A 72 -7.11 -11.05 -3.94
N TYR A 73 -6.89 -10.06 -4.81
CA TYR A 73 -6.75 -8.65 -4.40
C TYR A 73 -7.91 -7.79 -4.86
N PHE A 74 -8.02 -6.62 -4.23
CA PHE A 74 -8.78 -5.48 -4.71
C PHE A 74 -7.93 -4.21 -4.63
N ILE A 75 -8.38 -3.15 -5.28
CA ILE A 75 -7.79 -1.81 -5.20
C ILE A 75 -8.78 -0.86 -4.53
N VAL A 76 -8.25 0.03 -3.69
CA VAL A 76 -9.02 1.08 -3.04
C VAL A 76 -8.22 2.38 -3.08
N GLY A 77 -8.88 3.49 -3.36
CA GLY A 77 -8.24 4.78 -3.54
C GLY A 77 -9.12 5.95 -3.17
N ILE A 78 -8.53 7.14 -3.25
CA ILE A 78 -9.16 8.43 -2.98
C ILE A 78 -8.66 9.48 -3.94
N ASP A 79 -9.56 10.34 -4.38
CA ASP A 79 -9.22 11.48 -5.22
C ASP A 79 -8.76 12.67 -4.35
N THR A 80 -7.61 13.25 -4.72
CA THR A 80 -7.09 14.48 -4.11
C THR A 80 -6.99 15.58 -5.19
N PRO A 81 -6.87 16.86 -4.81
CA PRO A 81 -6.57 17.94 -5.75
C PRO A 81 -5.31 17.72 -6.61
N TYR A 82 -4.40 16.84 -6.20
CA TYR A 82 -3.14 16.54 -6.87
C TYR A 82 -3.14 15.20 -7.62
N GLY A 83 -4.32 14.60 -7.81
CA GLY A 83 -4.47 13.26 -8.39
C GLY A 83 -4.86 12.22 -7.35
N GLN A 84 -5.12 11.01 -7.80
CA GLN A 84 -5.55 9.93 -6.92
C GLN A 84 -4.39 9.35 -6.11
N TYR A 85 -4.72 8.66 -5.03
CA TYR A 85 -3.78 7.80 -4.31
C TYR A 85 -4.47 6.51 -3.90
N SER A 86 -3.83 5.36 -4.14
CA SER A 86 -4.48 4.06 -4.01
C SER A 86 -3.57 2.95 -3.50
N TYR A 87 -4.16 1.91 -2.94
CA TYR A 87 -3.47 0.70 -2.50
C TYR A 87 -4.21 -0.56 -2.96
N HIS A 88 -3.44 -1.62 -3.17
CA HIS A 88 -3.97 -2.98 -3.32
C HIS A 88 -3.94 -3.71 -1.98
N TYR A 89 -5.02 -4.41 -1.65
CA TYR A 89 -5.11 -5.26 -0.46
C TYR A 89 -5.74 -6.61 -0.80
N HIS A 90 -5.43 -7.62 0.02
CA HIS A 90 -6.05 -8.94 -0.11
C HIS A 90 -7.54 -8.90 0.21
N MET A 91 -8.35 -9.70 -0.49
CA MET A 91 -9.82 -9.70 -0.41
C MET A 91 -10.38 -9.94 0.99
N GLU A 92 -9.64 -10.61 1.88
CA GLU A 92 -10.01 -10.78 3.29
C GLU A 92 -10.23 -9.43 4.01
N ASN A 93 -9.58 -8.37 3.55
CA ASN A 93 -9.65 -7.03 4.13
C ASN A 93 -10.75 -6.16 3.51
N TRP A 94 -11.51 -6.67 2.54
CA TRP A 94 -12.57 -5.93 1.85
C TRP A 94 -13.59 -5.30 2.81
N GLY A 95 -13.88 -5.99 3.91
CA GLY A 95 -14.84 -5.56 4.93
C GLY A 95 -14.47 -4.25 5.64
N TYR A 96 -13.19 -3.91 5.76
CA TYR A 96 -12.75 -2.65 6.38
C TYR A 96 -13.22 -1.41 5.57
N PHE A 97 -13.50 -1.61 4.29
CA PHE A 97 -13.91 -0.57 3.34
C PHE A 97 -15.39 -0.70 2.94
N ALA A 98 -16.23 -1.34 3.75
CA ALA A 98 -17.63 -1.63 3.41
C ALA A 98 -18.43 -0.39 2.95
N GLU A 99 -18.17 0.77 3.55
CA GLU A 99 -18.85 2.05 3.29
C GLU A 99 -18.32 2.79 2.05
N VAL A 100 -17.13 2.43 1.56
CA VAL A 100 -16.51 3.06 0.39
C VAL A 100 -17.22 2.60 -0.89
N GLN A 101 -17.51 3.54 -1.80
CA GLN A 101 -18.22 3.26 -3.06
C GLN A 101 -17.47 2.22 -3.91
N GLU A 102 -18.16 1.14 -4.31
CA GLU A 102 -17.62 0.16 -5.24
C GLU A 102 -17.85 0.62 -6.70
N LEU A 103 -16.77 0.64 -7.47
CA LEU A 103 -16.78 0.90 -8.91
C LEU A 103 -16.58 -0.40 -9.70
N GLU A 104 -17.17 -0.47 -10.89
CA GLU A 104 -17.00 -1.62 -11.80
C GLU A 104 -15.53 -1.84 -12.16
N THR A 105 -14.80 -0.75 -12.42
CA THR A 105 -13.34 -0.71 -12.63
C THR A 105 -12.76 0.49 -11.89
N ALA A 106 -11.52 0.38 -11.43
CA ALA A 106 -10.78 1.53 -10.90
C ALA A 106 -10.59 2.62 -11.97
N PRO A 107 -10.41 3.90 -11.56
CA PRO A 107 -9.93 4.93 -12.46
C PRO A 107 -8.58 4.55 -13.09
N GLU A 108 -8.26 5.20 -14.21
CA GLU A 108 -6.98 5.00 -14.88
C GLU A 108 -5.83 5.44 -13.95
N TRP A 109 -4.79 4.62 -13.82
CA TRP A 109 -3.66 4.93 -12.95
C TRP A 109 -2.90 6.14 -13.48
N ASP A 110 -2.63 7.11 -12.59
CA ASP A 110 -2.01 8.39 -12.93
C ASP A 110 -0.49 8.38 -12.76
N GLY A 111 0.10 7.22 -12.45
CA GLY A 111 1.54 7.06 -12.28
C GLY A 111 2.06 7.45 -10.89
N HIS A 112 1.19 7.64 -9.87
CA HIS A 112 1.65 8.00 -8.52
C HIS A 112 2.62 6.98 -7.92
N LYS A 113 3.58 7.49 -7.16
CA LYS A 113 4.67 6.76 -6.51
C LYS A 113 4.48 6.71 -4.99
N PRO A 114 5.24 5.89 -4.26
CA PRO A 114 5.21 5.90 -2.80
C PRO A 114 5.36 7.30 -2.19
N ASP A 115 6.26 8.13 -2.73
CA ASP A 115 6.51 9.50 -2.26
C ASP A 115 5.31 10.44 -2.44
N ASP A 116 4.37 10.11 -3.34
CA ASP A 116 3.12 10.85 -3.51
C ASP A 116 2.13 10.64 -2.36
N VAL A 117 2.45 9.84 -1.33
CA VAL A 117 1.61 9.68 -0.13
C VAL A 117 1.24 11.01 0.52
N VAL A 118 2.09 12.03 0.36
CA VAL A 118 1.87 13.38 0.86
C VAL A 118 0.66 14.08 0.22
N ARG A 119 0.13 13.59 -0.92
CA ARG A 119 -1.12 14.06 -1.50
C ARG A 119 -2.29 13.93 -0.52
N LEU A 120 -2.27 12.93 0.36
CA LEU A 120 -3.28 12.72 1.39
C LEU A 120 -3.37 13.88 2.40
N LEU A 121 -2.34 14.71 2.55
CA LEU A 121 -2.36 15.90 3.42
C LEU A 121 -3.30 17.01 2.92
N SER A 122 -3.83 16.87 1.71
CA SER A 122 -4.75 17.85 1.08
C SER A 122 -6.24 17.51 1.24
N LEU A 123 -6.55 16.42 1.96
CA LEU A 123 -7.91 15.88 2.09
C LEU A 123 -8.84 16.70 2.96
#